data_AF-A0A832WCN5-F1
#
_entry.id   AF-A0A832WCN5-F1
#
_cell.length_a   1.000
_cell.length_b   1.000
_cell.length_c   1.000
_cell.angle_alpha   90.00
_cell.angle_beta   90.00
_cell.angle_gamma   90.00
#
_symmetry.space_group_name_H-M   'P 1'
#
loop_
_entity.id
_entity.type
_entity.pdbx_description
1 polymer ?
#
loop_
_entity_poly.entity_id
_entity_poly.type
_entity_poly.pdbx_seq_one_letter_code
_entity_poly.pdbx_strand_id
1 'polypeptide(L)'
;HLIGKAILQRDFDMAVDLILSFTSTYDSAENTEIREKLSDKINYVKYYDHVPSQMDIERIVLKEMIDHDDSIRAIRAIPLSLRRFYIQAYQSFIFNQSLSAAFLDGENLFESQSGDVCYDSKSIIGKFKDGVEQYLSLPFVGYSYYKKTRFDHQISKVLSQEEVTPKDFFIKEMQEVSSEGGFRQAAIHCSDYLSENNNVEFSLSRGSFATILLREIMKPDDPIAAGF
;
A
#
# COMPACT_ATOMS: atom_id res chain seq x y z
N HIS A 1 2.51 -2.53 4.57
CA HIS A 1 1.82 -3.43 3.62
C HIS A 1 1.70 -4.86 4.16
N LEU A 2 2.71 -5.39 4.89
CA LEU A 2 2.67 -6.73 5.50
C LEU A 2 1.43 -6.97 6.40
N ILE A 3 1.10 -6.03 7.30
CA ILE A 3 -0.11 -6.10 8.13
C ILE A 3 -1.38 -6.23 7.26
N GLY A 4 -1.46 -5.46 6.17
CA GLY A 4 -2.57 -5.52 5.22
C GLY A 4 -2.67 -6.89 4.54
N LYS A 5 -1.53 -7.49 4.16
CA LYS A 5 -1.48 -8.85 3.60
C LYS A 5 -2.05 -9.87 4.59
N ALA A 6 -1.57 -9.86 5.83
CA ALA A 6 -2.02 -10.77 6.88
C ALA A 6 -3.54 -10.66 7.11
N ILE A 7 -4.07 -9.43 7.21
CA ILE A 7 -5.52 -9.20 7.33
C ILE A 7 -6.30 -9.77 6.13
N LEU A 8 -5.81 -9.55 4.90
CA LEU A 8 -6.47 -10.08 3.69
C LEU A 8 -6.44 -11.61 3.64
N GLN A 9 -5.40 -12.24 4.15
CA GLN A 9 -5.29 -13.70 4.26
C GLN A 9 -6.05 -14.29 5.46
N ARG A 10 -6.71 -13.43 6.26
CA ARG A 10 -7.40 -13.79 7.52
C ARG A 10 -6.47 -14.36 8.59
N ASP A 11 -5.18 -14.09 8.45
CA ASP A 11 -4.18 -14.38 9.47
C ASP A 11 -4.09 -13.20 10.43
N PHE A 12 -5.11 -13.08 11.29
CA PHE A 12 -5.21 -11.99 12.25
C PHE A 12 -4.16 -12.09 13.36
N ASP A 13 -3.71 -13.32 13.69
CA ASP A 13 -2.62 -13.54 14.64
C ASP A 13 -1.30 -13.00 14.09
N MET A 14 -0.98 -13.28 12.83
CA MET A 14 0.18 -12.68 12.15
C MET A 14 0.04 -11.15 12.05
N ALA A 15 -1.15 -10.62 11.81
CA ALA A 15 -1.34 -9.17 11.79
C ALA A 15 -1.05 -8.53 13.17
N VAL A 16 -1.46 -9.16 14.26
CA VAL A 16 -1.13 -8.74 15.64
C VAL A 16 0.37 -8.86 15.89
N ASP A 17 0.98 -9.99 15.52
CA ASP A 17 2.43 -10.20 15.66
C ASP A 17 3.20 -9.10 14.93
N LEU A 18 2.88 -8.84 13.66
CA LEU A 18 3.50 -7.77 12.87
C LEU A 18 3.33 -6.37 13.49
N ILE A 19 2.22 -6.10 14.18
CA ILE A 19 2.03 -4.82 14.87
C ILE A 19 2.93 -4.73 16.11
N LEU A 20 3.03 -5.81 16.89
CA LEU A 20 3.69 -5.81 18.19
C LEU A 20 5.20 -6.08 18.12
N SER A 21 5.66 -6.93 17.21
CA SER A 21 7.01 -7.52 17.24
C SER A 21 7.88 -7.19 16.03
N PHE A 22 7.32 -6.60 14.96
CA PHE A 22 8.09 -6.29 13.74
C PHE A 22 9.16 -5.22 13.98
N THR A 23 10.42 -5.53 13.71
CA THR A 23 11.56 -4.62 13.89
C THR A 23 12.11 -4.11 12.56
N SER A 24 12.69 -2.91 12.60
CA SER A 24 13.36 -2.24 11.49
C SER A 24 14.79 -1.86 11.86
N THR A 25 15.70 -1.80 10.88
CA THR A 25 17.07 -1.31 11.08
C THR A 25 17.14 0.17 11.48
N TYR A 26 16.04 0.90 11.34
CA TYR A 26 15.92 2.31 11.69
C TYR A 26 15.27 2.53 13.07
N ASP A 27 14.85 1.47 13.76
CA ASP A 27 14.28 1.58 15.10
C ASP A 27 15.36 1.90 16.14
N SER A 28 14.96 2.52 17.25
CA SER A 28 15.84 2.66 18.41
C SER A 28 16.12 1.30 19.05
N ALA A 29 17.30 1.14 19.67
CA ALA A 29 17.65 -0.10 20.36
C ALA A 29 16.62 -0.48 21.45
N GLU A 30 16.06 0.52 22.15
CA GLU A 30 15.02 0.33 23.16
C GLU A 30 13.72 -0.23 22.54
N ASN A 31 13.26 0.34 21.42
CA ASN A 31 12.05 -0.15 20.74
C ASN A 31 12.27 -1.57 20.20
N THR A 32 13.43 -1.85 19.63
CA THR A 32 13.80 -3.18 19.14
C THR A 32 13.74 -4.21 20.26
N GLU A 33 14.32 -3.92 21.42
CA GLU A 33 14.29 -4.83 22.58
C GLU A 33 12.84 -5.11 23.01
N ILE A 34 12.00 -4.09 23.13
CA ILE A 34 10.59 -4.27 23.51
C ILE A 34 9.86 -5.15 22.51
N ARG A 35 10.01 -4.88 21.20
CA ARG A 35 9.36 -5.65 20.13
C ARG A 35 9.81 -7.10 20.10
N GLU A 36 11.11 -7.36 20.28
CA GLU A 36 11.65 -8.71 20.40
C GLU A 36 11.01 -9.47 21.57
N LYS A 37 10.81 -8.82 22.72
CA LYS A 37 10.13 -9.45 23.87
C LYS A 37 8.64 -9.71 23.59
N LEU A 38 7.97 -8.82 22.86
CA LEU A 38 6.58 -8.96 22.45
C LEU A 38 6.34 -9.99 21.34
N SER A 39 7.38 -10.65 20.81
CA SER A 39 7.21 -11.82 19.94
C SER A 39 6.62 -13.04 20.67
N ASP A 40 6.72 -13.07 22.01
CA ASP A 40 6.16 -14.13 22.85
C ASP A 40 4.97 -13.60 23.68
N LYS A 41 3.80 -14.21 23.49
CA LYS A 41 2.57 -13.87 24.24
C LYS A 41 2.75 -13.93 25.76
N ILE A 42 3.62 -14.79 26.28
CA ILE A 42 3.91 -14.90 27.72
C ILE A 42 4.42 -13.57 28.29
N ASN A 43 5.08 -12.75 27.46
CA ASN A 43 5.66 -11.48 27.87
C ASN A 43 4.66 -10.32 27.85
N TYR A 44 3.45 -10.48 27.32
CA TYR A 44 2.52 -9.36 27.11
C TYR A 44 2.22 -8.58 28.40
N VAL A 45 1.80 -9.29 29.45
CA VAL A 45 1.49 -8.69 30.76
C VAL A 45 2.74 -8.06 31.38
N LYS A 46 3.90 -8.72 31.24
CA LYS A 46 5.15 -8.29 31.85
C LYS A 46 5.70 -7.01 31.22
N TYR A 47 5.53 -6.84 29.90
CA TYR A 47 6.11 -5.75 29.14
C TYR A 47 5.12 -4.62 28.80
N TYR A 48 3.84 -4.77 29.12
CA TYR A 48 2.83 -3.75 28.85
C TYR A 48 3.20 -2.35 29.36
N ASP A 49 3.66 -2.25 30.62
CA ASP A 49 4.06 -0.97 31.22
C ASP A 49 5.43 -0.46 30.73
N HIS A 50 6.19 -1.30 30.04
CA HIS A 50 7.46 -0.92 29.41
C HIS A 50 7.28 -0.38 27.98
N VAL A 51 6.12 -0.59 27.34
CA VAL A 51 5.86 -0.06 26.00
C VAL A 51 5.72 1.48 26.08
N PRO A 52 6.54 2.24 25.34
CA PRO A 52 6.55 3.70 25.43
C PRO A 52 5.27 4.33 24.89
N SER A 53 4.96 5.54 25.33
CA SER A 53 3.72 6.23 24.96
C SER A 53 3.63 6.59 23.47
N GLN A 54 4.76 6.68 22.76
CA GLN A 54 4.78 6.93 21.32
C GLN A 54 4.36 5.70 20.49
N MET A 55 4.32 4.50 21.08
CA MET A 55 3.83 3.26 20.46
C MET A 55 2.36 3.04 20.83
N ASP A 56 1.52 4.04 20.56
CA ASP A 56 0.12 4.08 20.99
C ASP A 56 -0.72 2.94 20.38
N ILE A 57 -0.49 2.63 19.09
CA ILE A 57 -1.16 1.54 18.38
C ILE A 57 -0.81 0.18 18.99
N GLU A 58 0.47 -0.06 19.24
CA GLU A 58 0.95 -1.29 19.86
C GLU A 58 0.39 -1.45 21.26
N ARG A 59 0.33 -0.37 22.06
CA ARG A 59 -0.29 -0.40 23.39
C ARG A 59 -1.77 -0.75 23.34
N ILE A 60 -2.52 -0.19 22.39
CA ILE A 60 -3.94 -0.51 22.18
C ILE A 60 -4.12 -2.00 21.87
N VAL A 61 -3.36 -2.51 20.90
CA VAL A 61 -3.44 -3.91 20.47
C VAL A 61 -3.01 -4.85 21.61
N LEU A 62 -1.89 -4.55 22.26
CA LEU A 62 -1.37 -5.34 23.37
C LEU A 62 -2.36 -5.41 24.53
N LYS A 63 -3.03 -4.28 24.86
CA LYS A 63 -4.04 -4.25 25.91
C LYS A 63 -5.22 -5.16 25.60
N GLU A 64 -5.76 -5.09 24.39
CA GLU A 64 -6.87 -5.95 23.98
C GLU A 64 -6.47 -7.44 23.96
N MET A 65 -5.24 -7.76 23.54
CA MET A 65 -4.72 -9.13 23.59
C MET A 65 -4.58 -9.65 25.03
N ILE A 66 -4.14 -8.82 25.98
CA ILE A 66 -4.06 -9.19 27.40
C ILE A 66 -5.46 -9.45 27.99
N ASP A 67 -6.43 -8.60 27.66
CA ASP A 67 -7.75 -8.64 28.28
C ASP A 67 -8.67 -9.72 27.67
N HIS A 68 -8.46 -10.05 26.40
CA HIS A 68 -9.41 -10.87 25.63
C HIS A 68 -8.80 -12.01 24.82
N ASP A 69 -7.48 -11.99 24.55
CA ASP A 69 -6.78 -12.95 23.65
C ASP A 69 -7.54 -13.17 22.32
N ASP A 70 -8.03 -12.08 21.74
CA ASP A 70 -8.79 -12.07 20.48
C ASP A 70 -8.16 -11.09 19.49
N SER A 71 -7.48 -11.64 18.49
CA SER A 71 -6.74 -10.86 17.48
C SER A 71 -7.64 -9.99 16.60
N ILE A 72 -8.86 -10.44 16.27
CA ILE A 72 -9.81 -9.63 15.49
C ILE A 72 -10.23 -8.41 16.30
N ARG A 73 -10.53 -8.63 17.57
CA ARG A 73 -10.90 -7.55 18.49
C ARG A 73 -9.75 -6.57 18.71
N ALA A 74 -8.54 -7.07 18.90
CA ALA A 74 -7.34 -6.24 19.06
C ALA A 74 -7.08 -5.35 17.84
N ILE A 75 -7.18 -5.92 16.62
CA ILE A 75 -7.05 -5.12 15.39
C ILE A 75 -8.19 -4.10 15.29
N ARG A 76 -9.43 -4.46 15.63
CA ARG A 76 -10.57 -3.54 15.59
C ARG A 76 -10.46 -2.34 16.53
N ALA A 77 -9.72 -2.46 17.63
CA ALA A 77 -9.48 -1.36 18.55
C ALA A 77 -8.61 -0.24 17.93
N ILE A 78 -7.84 -0.54 16.89
CA ILE A 78 -7.05 0.43 16.14
C ILE A 78 -8.00 1.45 15.45
N PRO A 79 -7.63 2.76 15.39
CA PRO A 79 -8.40 3.75 14.65
C PRO A 79 -8.73 3.30 13.22
N LEU A 80 -9.99 3.51 12.80
CA LEU A 80 -10.49 3.04 11.50
C LEU A 80 -9.66 3.53 10.31
N SER A 81 -9.14 4.76 10.38
CA SER A 81 -8.26 5.33 9.36
C SER A 81 -7.00 4.49 9.16
N LEU A 82 -6.34 4.08 10.25
CA LEU A 82 -5.11 3.30 10.19
C LEU A 82 -5.37 1.85 9.74
N ARG A 83 -6.49 1.25 10.18
CA ARG A 83 -6.87 -0.07 9.67
C ARG A 83 -7.08 -0.07 8.15
N ARG A 84 -7.79 0.95 7.62
CA ARG A 84 -7.95 1.14 6.17
C ARG A 84 -6.60 1.36 5.48
N PHE A 85 -5.72 2.13 6.11
CA PHE A 85 -4.37 2.39 5.60
C PHE A 85 -3.56 1.10 5.42
N TYR A 86 -3.65 0.11 6.33
CA TYR A 86 -2.95 -1.17 6.16
C TYR A 86 -3.38 -1.90 4.87
N ILE A 87 -4.69 -1.96 4.60
CA ILE A 87 -5.24 -2.58 3.38
C ILE A 87 -4.79 -1.80 2.15
N GLN A 88 -4.92 -0.47 2.17
CA GLN A 88 -4.50 0.40 1.06
C GLN A 88 -3.00 0.33 0.78
N ALA A 89 -2.16 0.18 1.82
CA ALA A 89 -0.73 -0.01 1.68
C ALA A 89 -0.42 -1.31 0.95
N TYR A 90 -1.17 -2.39 1.20
CA TYR A 90 -1.02 -3.63 0.46
C TYR A 90 -1.55 -3.54 -0.98
N GLN A 91 -2.69 -2.87 -1.21
CA GLN A 91 -3.16 -2.57 -2.57
C GLN A 91 -2.11 -1.78 -3.37
N SER A 92 -1.44 -0.82 -2.72
CA SER A 92 -0.37 -0.02 -3.34
C SER A 92 0.86 -0.86 -3.66
N PHE A 93 1.21 -1.83 -2.82
CA PHE A 93 2.27 -2.80 -3.10
C PHE A 93 1.93 -3.64 -4.35
N ILE A 94 0.73 -4.22 -4.42
CA ILE A 94 0.28 -4.99 -5.60
C ILE A 94 0.28 -4.13 -6.86
N PHE A 95 -0.21 -2.89 -6.76
CA PHE A 95 -0.21 -1.95 -7.87
C PHE A 95 1.20 -1.66 -8.39
N ASN A 96 2.14 -1.34 -7.49
CA ASN A 96 3.52 -1.02 -7.87
C ASN A 96 4.21 -2.23 -8.52
N GLN A 97 4.06 -3.43 -7.94
CA GLN A 97 4.59 -4.67 -8.52
C GLN A 97 4.00 -4.95 -9.91
N SER A 98 2.70 -4.74 -10.08
CA SER A 98 2.02 -4.95 -11.37
C SER A 98 2.46 -3.93 -12.42
N LEU A 99 2.63 -2.67 -12.03
CA LEU A 99 3.13 -1.60 -12.90
C LEU A 99 4.55 -1.91 -13.38
N SER A 100 5.44 -2.31 -12.46
CA SER A 100 6.81 -2.70 -12.80
C SER A 100 6.86 -3.95 -13.68
N ALA A 101 6.04 -4.97 -13.38
CA ALA A 101 5.95 -6.17 -14.20
C ALA A 101 5.46 -5.86 -15.63
N ALA A 102 4.44 -5.02 -15.77
CA ALA A 102 3.94 -4.61 -17.08
C ALA A 102 5.02 -3.87 -17.88
N PHE A 103 5.72 -2.93 -17.25
CA PHE A 103 6.82 -2.22 -17.90
C PHE A 103 7.94 -3.16 -18.38
N LEU A 104 8.36 -4.11 -17.53
CA LEU A 104 9.43 -5.07 -17.86
C LEU A 104 9.02 -6.04 -18.96
N ASP A 105 7.74 -6.40 -19.04
CA ASP A 105 7.18 -7.23 -20.12
C ASP A 105 6.98 -6.46 -21.44
N GLY A 106 7.31 -5.16 -21.48
CA GLY A 106 7.27 -4.33 -22.67
C GLY A 106 5.93 -3.62 -22.93
N GLU A 107 5.02 -3.58 -21.95
CA GLU A 107 3.79 -2.80 -22.07
C GLU A 107 4.08 -1.30 -22.13
N ASN A 108 3.44 -0.61 -23.07
CA ASN A 108 3.49 0.86 -23.12
C ASN A 108 2.60 1.45 -22.02
N LEU A 109 3.24 2.06 -21.01
CA LEU A 109 2.58 2.72 -19.86
C LEU A 109 2.33 4.22 -20.05
N PHE A 110 2.71 4.78 -21.20
CA PHE A 110 2.66 6.22 -21.47
C PHE A 110 1.54 6.59 -22.44
N GLU A 111 1.16 5.66 -23.32
CA GLU A 111 0.12 5.86 -24.32
C GLU A 111 -1.10 5.00 -24.03
N SER A 112 -2.27 5.60 -24.17
CA SER A 112 -3.55 4.90 -24.07
C SER A 112 -3.94 4.33 -25.43
N GLN A 113 -4.54 3.13 -25.44
CA GLN A 113 -5.04 2.50 -26.66
C GLN A 113 -6.46 1.94 -26.50
N SER A 114 -7.04 1.48 -27.61
CA SER A 114 -8.37 0.89 -27.62
C SER A 114 -8.51 -0.23 -26.60
N GLY A 115 -9.55 -0.16 -25.77
CA GLY A 115 -9.82 -1.11 -24.69
C GLY A 115 -9.30 -0.68 -23.32
N ASP A 116 -8.37 0.27 -23.25
CA ASP A 116 -7.85 0.79 -21.98
C ASP A 116 -8.92 1.56 -21.19
N VAL A 117 -8.66 1.68 -19.89
CA VAL A 117 -9.41 2.55 -18.98
C VAL A 117 -8.53 3.75 -18.68
N CYS A 118 -9.09 4.94 -18.82
CA CYS A 118 -8.35 6.20 -18.72
C CYS A 118 -9.11 7.20 -17.84
N TYR A 119 -8.37 8.14 -17.27
CA TYR A 119 -8.92 9.36 -16.69
C TYR A 119 -8.90 10.47 -17.73
N ASP A 120 -10.00 11.20 -17.90
CA ASP A 120 -10.00 12.43 -18.70
C ASP A 120 -9.34 13.61 -17.96
N SER A 121 -9.24 14.77 -18.61
CA SER A 121 -8.71 15.99 -18.02
C SER A 121 -9.49 16.52 -16.80
N LYS A 122 -10.72 16.02 -16.57
CA LYS A 122 -11.55 16.31 -15.39
C LYS A 122 -11.43 15.24 -14.31
N SER A 123 -10.48 14.31 -14.44
CA SER A 123 -10.29 13.17 -13.54
C SER A 123 -11.50 12.22 -13.48
N ILE A 124 -12.30 12.17 -14.54
CA ILE A 124 -13.43 11.23 -14.67
C ILE A 124 -12.91 9.98 -15.37
N ILE A 125 -13.21 8.82 -14.78
CA ILE A 125 -12.81 7.54 -15.33
C ILE A 125 -13.74 7.07 -16.47
N GLY A 126 -13.17 6.52 -17.53
CA GLY A 126 -13.92 5.97 -18.65
C GLY A 126 -13.08 5.04 -19.52
N LYS A 127 -13.72 4.46 -20.54
CA LYS A 127 -13.01 3.74 -21.61
C LYS A 127 -12.32 4.71 -22.55
N PHE A 128 -11.22 4.26 -23.14
CA PHE A 128 -10.47 5.01 -24.14
C PHE A 128 -11.38 5.60 -25.23
N LYS A 129 -11.12 6.86 -25.62
CA LYS A 129 -11.82 7.56 -26.73
C LYS A 129 -10.82 8.26 -27.64
N ASP A 130 -10.88 8.00 -28.94
CA ASP A 130 -9.96 8.65 -29.86
C ASP A 130 -10.15 10.18 -29.93
N GLY A 131 -9.05 10.92 -30.14
CA GLY A 131 -9.05 12.39 -30.26
C GLY A 131 -9.30 13.18 -28.96
N VAL A 132 -9.26 12.55 -27.79
CA VAL A 132 -9.45 13.20 -26.49
C VAL A 132 -8.19 13.05 -25.63
N GLU A 133 -7.78 14.12 -24.94
CA GLU A 133 -6.71 14.03 -23.95
C GLU A 133 -7.15 13.19 -22.74
N GLN A 134 -6.38 12.16 -22.43
CA GLN A 134 -6.70 11.20 -21.38
C GLN A 134 -5.45 10.48 -20.89
N TYR A 135 -5.50 10.00 -19.67
CA TYR A 135 -4.36 9.42 -18.95
C TYR A 135 -4.65 7.95 -18.66
N LEU A 136 -3.76 7.09 -19.13
CA LEU A 136 -3.82 5.64 -18.94
C LEU A 136 -3.91 5.29 -17.46
N SER A 137 -4.74 4.30 -17.13
CA SER A 137 -4.87 3.80 -15.76
C SER A 137 -4.79 2.28 -15.68
N LEU A 138 -4.17 1.81 -14.60
CA LEU A 138 -4.14 0.40 -14.24
C LEU A 138 -5.20 0.14 -13.16
N PRO A 139 -5.82 -1.05 -13.15
CA PRO A 139 -6.67 -1.45 -12.05
C PRO A 139 -5.93 -1.38 -10.69
N PHE A 140 -6.58 -0.78 -9.71
CA PHE A 140 -6.21 -0.84 -8.31
C PHE A 140 -7.04 -1.96 -7.67
N VAL A 141 -6.42 -3.10 -7.39
CA VAL A 141 -7.15 -4.35 -7.08
C VAL A 141 -7.95 -4.22 -5.79
N GLY A 142 -9.22 -4.61 -5.84
CA GLY A 142 -10.10 -4.83 -4.70
C GLY A 142 -11.16 -5.88 -5.03
N TYR A 143 -12.23 -6.00 -4.22
CA TYR A 143 -13.21 -7.07 -4.40
C TYR A 143 -14.01 -6.98 -5.71
N SER A 144 -14.06 -5.81 -6.34
CA SER A 144 -14.69 -5.57 -7.64
C SER A 144 -13.65 -5.47 -8.78
N TYR A 145 -12.52 -6.17 -8.66
CA TYR A 145 -11.41 -6.12 -9.62
C TYR A 145 -11.85 -6.29 -11.09
N TYR A 146 -11.51 -5.29 -11.91
CA TYR A 146 -11.85 -5.23 -13.33
C TYR A 146 -10.74 -5.83 -14.22
N LYS A 147 -11.03 -7.00 -14.80
CA LYS A 147 -10.07 -7.81 -15.59
C LYS A 147 -9.97 -7.45 -17.07
N LYS A 148 -10.86 -6.61 -17.60
CA LYS A 148 -10.92 -6.32 -19.05
C LYS A 148 -9.95 -5.18 -19.44
N THR A 149 -8.69 -5.35 -19.07
CA THR A 149 -7.57 -4.46 -19.42
C THR A 149 -6.39 -5.33 -19.87
N ARG A 150 -5.46 -4.77 -20.65
CA ARG A 150 -4.25 -5.48 -21.05
C ARG A 150 -3.33 -5.85 -19.88
N PHE A 151 -3.46 -5.15 -18.75
CA PHE A 151 -2.65 -5.39 -17.54
C PHE A 151 -3.14 -6.55 -16.68
N ASP A 152 -4.27 -7.20 -17.01
CA ASP A 152 -4.81 -8.32 -16.21
C ASP A 152 -3.83 -9.49 -16.11
N HIS A 153 -3.02 -9.73 -17.14
CA HIS A 153 -2.02 -10.79 -17.11
C HIS A 153 -0.99 -10.58 -15.99
N GLN A 154 -0.35 -9.41 -15.95
CA GLN A 154 0.67 -9.09 -14.94
C GLN A 154 0.06 -8.99 -13.55
N ILE A 155 -1.11 -8.35 -13.42
CA ILE A 155 -1.80 -8.25 -12.13
C ILE A 155 -2.17 -9.64 -11.61
N SER A 156 -2.73 -10.52 -12.45
CA SER A 156 -3.09 -11.89 -12.06
C SER A 156 -1.87 -12.70 -11.65
N LYS A 157 -0.71 -12.51 -12.32
CA LYS A 157 0.56 -13.14 -11.93
C LYS A 157 1.02 -12.68 -10.55
N VAL A 158 1.01 -11.37 -10.29
CA VAL A 158 1.37 -10.81 -8.97
C VAL A 158 0.42 -11.33 -7.88
N LEU A 159 -0.89 -11.30 -8.12
CA LEU A 159 -1.89 -11.84 -7.18
C LEU A 159 -1.66 -13.33 -6.88
N SER A 160 -1.29 -14.12 -7.88
CA SER A 160 -1.00 -15.54 -7.71
C SER A 160 0.28 -15.79 -6.91
N GLN A 161 1.34 -15.02 -7.16
CA GLN A 161 2.59 -15.07 -6.39
C GLN A 161 2.39 -14.67 -4.93
N GLU A 162 1.50 -13.72 -4.71
CA GLU A 162 1.17 -13.21 -3.39
C GLU A 162 0.15 -14.07 -2.64
N GLU A 163 -0.42 -15.10 -3.30
CA GLU A 163 -1.46 -15.98 -2.77
C GLU A 163 -2.68 -15.20 -2.27
N VAL A 164 -3.10 -14.17 -3.03
CA VAL A 164 -4.25 -13.33 -2.72
C VAL A 164 -5.18 -13.25 -3.92
N THR A 165 -6.49 -13.31 -3.66
CA THR A 165 -7.54 -13.18 -4.67
C THR A 165 -8.29 -11.85 -4.49
N PRO A 166 -8.96 -11.33 -5.53
CA PRO A 166 -9.80 -10.15 -5.40
C PRO A 166 -10.85 -10.27 -4.29
N LYS A 167 -11.42 -11.46 -4.07
CA LYS A 167 -12.47 -11.68 -3.05
C LYS A 167 -11.97 -11.44 -1.63
N ASP A 168 -10.67 -11.59 -1.39
CA ASP A 168 -10.08 -11.44 -0.06
C ASP A 168 -10.13 -9.99 0.44
N PHE A 169 -10.21 -9.03 -0.48
CA PHE A 169 -10.45 -7.60 -0.19
C PHE A 169 -11.85 -7.31 0.35
N PHE A 170 -12.75 -8.30 0.37
CA PHE A 170 -13.99 -8.26 1.14
C PHE A 170 -13.82 -9.02 2.47
N ILE A 171 -13.60 -8.28 3.54
CA ILE A 171 -13.25 -8.79 4.87
C ILE A 171 -14.53 -8.90 5.71
N LYS A 172 -15.10 -10.11 5.80
CA LYS A 172 -16.38 -10.36 6.49
C LYS A 172 -16.32 -9.97 7.97
N GLU A 173 -15.19 -10.27 8.59
CA GLU A 173 -14.89 -10.03 9.99
C GLU A 173 -14.86 -8.53 10.28
N MET A 174 -14.47 -7.70 9.32
CA MET A 174 -14.36 -6.24 9.43
C MET A 174 -14.69 -5.53 8.11
N GLN A 175 -15.98 -5.50 7.78
CA GLN A 175 -16.46 -4.94 6.51
C GLN A 175 -16.08 -3.45 6.34
N GLU A 176 -15.91 -2.73 7.44
CA GLU A 176 -15.55 -1.30 7.45
C GLU A 176 -14.18 -0.99 6.83
N VAL A 177 -13.32 -2.01 6.64
CA VAL A 177 -12.01 -1.92 5.98
C VAL A 177 -11.95 -2.66 4.63
N SER A 178 -13.07 -3.25 4.18
CA SER A 178 -13.14 -3.87 2.85
C SER A 178 -12.89 -2.83 1.76
N SER A 179 -12.22 -3.23 0.68
CA SER A 179 -11.83 -2.32 -0.40
C SER A 179 -12.38 -2.80 -1.74
N GLU A 180 -13.20 -1.96 -2.37
CA GLU A 180 -13.79 -2.23 -3.69
C GLU A 180 -12.72 -2.29 -4.79
N GLY A 181 -11.64 -1.54 -4.60
CA GLY A 181 -10.63 -1.31 -5.61
C GLY A 181 -11.01 -0.11 -6.47
N GLY A 182 -10.54 -0.11 -7.72
CA GLY A 182 -10.79 0.97 -8.66
C GLY A 182 -9.69 1.02 -9.71
N PHE A 183 -9.22 2.22 -10.02
CA PHE A 183 -8.13 2.45 -10.96
C PHE A 183 -7.20 3.53 -10.42
N ARG A 184 -5.97 3.52 -10.91
CA ARG A 184 -4.96 4.53 -10.62
C ARG A 184 -4.15 4.79 -11.88
N GLN A 185 -3.78 6.05 -12.12
CA GLN A 185 -3.01 6.45 -13.29
C GLN A 185 -1.69 5.68 -13.37
N ALA A 186 -1.31 5.27 -14.58
CA ALA A 186 -0.10 4.49 -14.84
C ALA A 186 1.18 5.33 -14.67
N ALA A 187 1.11 6.59 -15.09
CA ALA A 187 2.21 7.55 -15.03
C ALA A 187 1.76 8.82 -14.31
N ILE A 188 2.72 9.45 -13.62
CA ILE A 188 2.52 10.77 -13.02
C ILE A 188 2.64 11.81 -14.14
N HIS A 189 1.63 12.68 -14.25
CA HIS A 189 1.71 13.83 -15.13
C HIS A 189 2.37 15.00 -14.38
N CYS A 190 3.43 15.54 -14.98
CA CYS A 190 4.21 16.66 -14.47
C CYS A 190 4.10 17.82 -15.47
N SER A 191 3.74 19.02 -15.00
CA SER A 191 3.67 20.24 -15.81
C SER A 191 4.53 21.35 -15.21
N ASP A 192 4.68 22.46 -15.95
CA ASP A 192 5.30 23.70 -15.46
C ASP A 192 6.66 23.49 -14.80
N TYR A 193 7.50 22.67 -15.43
CA TYR A 193 8.76 22.27 -14.84
C TYR A 193 9.91 23.18 -15.26
N LEU A 194 10.77 23.50 -14.31
CA LEU A 194 12.01 24.26 -14.49
C LEU A 194 13.13 23.56 -13.70
N SER A 195 14.33 23.52 -14.27
CA SER A 195 15.53 23.04 -13.58
C SER A 195 16.65 24.03 -13.77
N GLU A 196 17.13 24.62 -12.67
CA GLU A 196 18.28 25.52 -12.65
C GLU A 196 19.22 25.15 -11.49
N ASN A 197 20.43 24.71 -11.82
CA ASN A 197 21.41 24.19 -10.87
C ASN A 197 20.81 23.07 -9.99
N ASN A 198 20.63 23.33 -8.70
CA ASN A 198 20.05 22.41 -7.71
C ASN A 198 18.59 22.72 -7.38
N ASN A 199 17.98 23.70 -8.06
CA ASN A 199 16.58 24.05 -7.89
C ASN A 199 15.75 23.40 -8.99
N VAL A 200 14.71 22.69 -8.58
CA VAL A 200 13.70 22.13 -9.47
C VAL A 200 12.33 22.63 -9.05
N GLU A 201 11.56 23.11 -10.02
CA GLU A 201 10.17 23.53 -9.85
C GLU A 201 9.32 22.68 -10.78
N PHE A 202 8.13 22.28 -10.33
CA PHE A 202 7.18 21.50 -11.13
C PHE A 202 5.81 21.46 -10.46
N SER A 203 4.78 21.21 -11.27
CA SER A 203 3.40 20.94 -10.84
C SER A 203 3.07 19.46 -11.02
N LEU A 204 2.48 18.84 -9.99
CA LEU A 204 2.03 17.44 -10.02
C LEU A 204 0.52 17.33 -9.85
N SER A 205 -0.06 16.29 -10.45
CA SER A 205 -1.45 15.90 -10.19
C SER A 205 -1.66 15.51 -8.72
N ARG A 206 -2.89 15.72 -8.21
CA ARG A 206 -3.25 15.32 -6.84
C ARG A 206 -3.02 13.82 -6.64
N GLY A 207 -2.43 13.45 -5.50
CA GLY A 207 -2.11 12.05 -5.17
C GLY A 207 -0.76 11.56 -5.70
N SER A 208 0.00 12.43 -6.36
CA SER A 208 1.39 12.19 -6.74
C SER A 208 2.34 12.69 -5.66
N PHE A 209 3.52 12.08 -5.56
CA PHE A 209 4.55 12.45 -4.59
C PHE A 209 5.77 13.01 -5.32
N ALA A 210 6.26 14.17 -4.89
CA ALA A 210 7.45 14.81 -5.44
C ALA A 210 8.69 13.90 -5.41
N THR A 211 8.79 13.07 -4.36
CA THR A 211 9.85 12.06 -4.20
C THR A 211 9.94 11.08 -5.38
N ILE A 212 8.81 10.70 -5.98
CA ILE A 212 8.81 9.79 -7.13
C ILE A 212 9.41 10.45 -8.37
N LEU A 213 9.10 11.73 -8.62
CA LEU A 213 9.69 12.49 -9.73
C LEU A 213 11.18 12.74 -9.48
N LEU A 214 11.56 13.16 -8.27
CA LEU A 214 12.96 13.41 -7.92
C LEU A 214 13.80 12.13 -8.02
N ARG A 215 13.28 10.98 -7.60
CA ARG A 215 13.94 9.68 -7.79
C ARG A 215 14.21 9.38 -9.27
N GLU A 216 13.27 9.71 -10.16
CA GLU A 216 13.43 9.49 -11.60
C GLU A 216 14.45 10.46 -12.23
N ILE A 217 14.55 11.70 -11.73
CA ILE A 217 15.54 12.68 -12.19
C ILE A 217 16.95 12.34 -11.68
N MET A 218 17.06 12.04 -10.38
CA MET A 218 18.35 11.82 -9.72
C MET A 218 18.95 10.44 -9.98
N LYS A 219 18.10 9.42 -10.19
CA LYS A 219 18.49 8.02 -10.41
C LYS A 219 19.57 7.51 -9.44
N PRO A 220 19.37 7.64 -8.12
CA PRO A 220 20.36 7.17 -7.15
C PRO A 220 20.51 5.64 -7.22
N ASP A 221 21.74 5.16 -7.01
CA ASP A 221 22.03 3.72 -6.95
C ASP A 221 21.31 3.05 -5.76
N ASP A 222 21.20 3.76 -4.63
CA ASP A 222 20.43 3.36 -3.46
C ASP A 222 19.33 4.40 -3.17
N PRO A 223 18.10 4.18 -3.66
CA PRO A 223 16.99 5.08 -3.41
C PRO A 223 16.66 5.27 -1.92
N ILE A 224 16.80 4.22 -1.10
CA ILE A 224 16.43 4.28 0.32
C ILE A 224 17.43 5.17 1.07
N ALA A 225 18.74 4.97 0.85
CA ALA A 225 19.77 5.83 1.44
C ALA A 225 19.66 7.28 0.97
N ALA A 226 19.16 7.51 -0.26
CA ALA A 226 18.89 8.84 -0.80
C ALA A 226 17.57 9.47 -0.31
N GLY A 227 16.77 8.76 0.50
CA GLY A 227 15.54 9.28 1.11
C GLY A 227 14.26 9.11 0.26
N PHE A 228 14.24 8.13 -0.65
CA PHE A 228 13.09 7.81 -1.51
C PHE A 228 12.35 6.53 -1.10
#